data_AF-A0A956TXX1-F1
#
_entry.id   AF-A0A956TXX1-F1
#
_cell.length_a   1.000
_cell.length_b   1.000
_cell.length_c   1.000
_cell.angle_alpha   90.00
_cell.angle_beta   90.00
_cell.angle_gamma   90.00
#
_symmetry.space_group_name_H-M   'P 1'
#
loop_
_entity.id
_entity.type
_entity.pdbx_description
1 polymer ?
#
loop_
_entity_poly.entity_id
_entity_poly.type
_entity_poly.pdbx_seq_one_letter_code
_entity_poly.pdbx_strand_id
1 'polypeptide(L)'
;MRDSLSSLFSYLFMVTVSIAVIAIFAAIVILLRSFVMEIGVVEVQAGFMFLYIFIGSCILSPIFLYLSNRLDKYKRPTDGL
;
A
#
# COMPACT_ATOMS: atom_id res chain seq x y z
N MET A 1 8.25 -21.78 -9.44
CA MET A 1 7.54 -21.50 -8.17
C MET A 1 8.12 -20.33 -7.38
N ARG A 2 9.44 -20.16 -7.27
CA ARG A 2 10.04 -19.03 -6.53
C ARG A 2 10.05 -17.71 -7.32
N ASP A 3 10.31 -17.75 -8.63
CA ASP A 3 10.15 -16.56 -9.50
C ASP A 3 8.71 -16.05 -9.52
N SER A 4 7.73 -16.96 -9.52
CA SER A 4 6.31 -16.62 -9.41
C SER A 4 5.93 -16.02 -8.06
N LEU A 5 6.67 -16.34 -6.98
CA LEU A 5 6.49 -15.73 -5.66
C LEU A 5 7.09 -14.32 -5.60
N SER A 6 8.28 -14.11 -6.16
CA SER A 6 8.89 -12.77 -6.23
C SER A 6 8.02 -11.81 -7.06
N SER A 7 7.54 -12.25 -8.23
CA SER A 7 6.62 -11.45 -9.06
C SER A 7 5.31 -11.14 -8.33
N LEU A 8 4.80 -12.08 -7.52
CA LEU A 8 3.58 -11.88 -6.72
C LEU A 8 3.80 -10.82 -5.62
N PHE A 9 4.92 -10.86 -4.89
CA PHE A 9 5.22 -9.86 -3.87
C PHE A 9 5.48 -8.47 -4.47
N SER A 10 6.14 -8.39 -5.62
CA SER A 10 6.32 -7.14 -6.36
C SER A 10 4.97 -6.56 -6.83
N TYR A 11 4.06 -7.41 -7.30
CA TYR A 11 2.70 -7.01 -7.63
C TYR A 11 1.92 -6.53 -6.40
N LEU A 12 1.98 -7.25 -5.28
CA LEU A 12 1.34 -6.84 -4.02
C LEU A 12 1.89 -5.51 -3.49
N PHE A 13 3.19 -5.26 -3.64
CA PHE A 13 3.80 -3.96 -3.36
C PHE A 13 3.17 -2.86 -4.23
N MET A 14 3.10 -3.05 -5.55
CA MET A 14 2.54 -2.06 -6.46
C MET A 14 1.05 -1.79 -6.16
N VAL A 15 0.28 -2.83 -5.88
CA VAL A 15 -1.15 -2.72 -5.51
C VAL A 15 -1.32 -1.97 -4.19
N THR A 16 -0.54 -2.30 -3.15
CA THR A 16 -0.65 -1.61 -1.86
C THR A 16 -0.23 -0.15 -1.93
N VAL A 17 0.79 0.20 -2.71
CA VAL A 17 1.15 1.60 -2.96
C VAL A 17 0.02 2.33 -3.68
N SER A 18 -0.59 1.70 -4.68
CA SER A 18 -1.71 2.31 -5.42
C SER A 18 -2.92 2.55 -4.51
N ILE A 19 -3.27 1.57 -3.66
CA ILE A 19 -4.34 1.70 -2.66
C ILE A 19 -4.01 2.82 -1.67
N ALA A 20 -2.76 2.94 -1.21
CA ALA A 20 -2.33 4.01 -0.32
C ALA A 20 -2.57 5.39 -0.95
N VAL A 21 -2.18 5.58 -2.21
CA VAL A 21 -2.37 6.86 -2.93
C VAL A 21 -3.84 7.22 -3.06
N ILE A 22 -4.70 6.26 -3.42
CA ILE A 22 -6.15 6.51 -3.53
C ILE A 22 -6.77 6.81 -2.17
N ALA A 23 -6.37 6.07 -1.13
CA ALA A 23 -6.89 6.25 0.22
C ALA A 23 -6.51 7.61 0.81
N ILE A 24 -5.24 8.04 0.68
CA ILE A 24 -4.83 9.36 1.18
C ILE A 24 -5.50 10.49 0.40
N PHE A 25 -5.68 10.33 -0.92
CA PHE A 25 -6.40 11.32 -1.72
C PHE A 25 -7.85 11.46 -1.24
N ALA A 26 -8.57 10.35 -1.03
CA ALA A 26 -9.94 10.37 -0.51
C ALA A 26 -10.02 10.99 0.88
N ALA A 27 -9.09 10.67 1.78
CA ALA A 27 -9.03 11.26 3.12
C ALA A 27 -8.80 12.79 3.06
N ILE A 28 -7.90 13.26 2.19
CA ILE A 28 -7.66 14.70 1.98
C ILE A 28 -8.90 15.39 1.43
N VAL A 29 -9.60 14.79 0.46
CA VAL A 29 -10.82 15.37 -0.10
C VAL A 29 -11.91 15.53 0.95
N ILE A 30 -12.13 14.53 1.79
CA ILE A 30 -13.12 14.60 2.89
C ILE A 30 -12.72 15.68 3.90
N LEU A 31 -11.43 15.75 4.25
CA LEU A 31 -10.89 16.75 5.16
C LEU A 31 -10.99 18.17 4.59
N LEU A 32 -10.71 18.37 3.30
CA LEU A 32 -10.89 19.67 2.66
C LEU A 32 -12.36 20.08 2.61
N ARG A 33 -13.25 19.13 2.33
CA ARG A 33 -14.69 19.38 2.29
C ARG A 33 -15.24 19.77 3.66
N SER A 34 -14.71 19.23 4.75
CA SER A 34 -15.13 19.59 6.12
C SER A 34 -14.87 21.05 6.47
N PHE A 35 -13.89 21.70 5.84
CA PHE A 35 -13.62 23.12 6.03
C PHE A 35 -14.58 24.03 5.27
N VAL A 36 -15.23 23.52 4.22
CA VAL A 36 -16.10 24.31 3.33
C VAL A 36 -17.58 24.08 3.63
N MET A 37 -17.95 22.88 4.08
CA MET A 37 -19.33 22.50 4.34
C MET A 37 -19.42 21.67 5.63
N GLU A 38 -20.54 21.78 6.34
CA GLU A 38 -20.86 20.81 7.39
C GLU A 38 -20.95 19.41 6.78
N ILE A 39 -20.12 18.52 7.30
CA ILE A 39 -20.08 17.10 6.90
C ILE A 39 -20.79 16.25 7.95
N GLY A 40 -21.47 15.22 7.47
CA GLY A 40 -22.17 14.28 8.34
C GLY A 40 -21.21 13.34 9.09
N VAL A 41 -21.69 12.73 10.17
CA VAL A 41 -20.93 11.75 10.98
C VAL A 41 -20.40 10.59 10.12
N VAL A 42 -21.16 10.17 9.10
CA VAL A 42 -20.78 9.11 8.16
C VAL A 42 -19.55 9.49 7.33
N GLU A 43 -19.45 10.74 6.89
CA GLU A 43 -18.34 11.22 6.07
C GLU A 43 -17.06 11.33 6.91
N VAL A 44 -17.18 11.78 8.15
CA VAL A 44 -16.07 11.78 9.13
C VAL A 44 -15.55 10.36 9.34
N GLN A 45 -16.45 9.39 9.57
CA GLN A 45 -16.07 7.98 9.72
C GLN A 45 -15.39 7.42 8.46
N ALA A 46 -15.89 7.75 7.27
CA ALA A 46 -15.26 7.36 6.01
C ALA A 46 -13.84 7.93 5.87
N GLY A 47 -13.64 9.20 6.24
CA GLY A 47 -12.31 9.82 6.27
C GLY A 47 -11.32 9.08 7.17
N PHE A 48 -11.75 8.69 8.38
CA PHE A 48 -10.93 7.87 9.28
C PHE A 48 -10.68 6.46 8.73
N MET A 49 -11.67 5.83 8.10
CA MET A 49 -11.46 4.53 7.44
C MET A 49 -10.39 4.59 6.34
N PHE A 50 -10.45 5.61 5.47
CA PHE A 50 -9.41 5.81 4.46
C PHE A 50 -8.03 6.06 5.08
N LEU A 51 -7.96 6.79 6.19
CA LEU A 51 -6.71 6.99 6.93
C LEU A 51 -6.14 5.68 7.48
N TYR A 52 -6.98 4.80 8.04
CA TYR A 52 -6.54 3.49 8.52
C TYR A 52 -6.05 2.58 7.38
N ILE A 53 -6.76 2.57 6.24
CA ILE A 53 -6.34 1.84 5.04
C ILE A 53 -4.99 2.34 4.54
N PHE A 54 -4.78 3.66 4.54
CA PHE A 54 -3.51 4.27 4.17
C PHE A 54 -2.37 3.83 5.10
N ILE A 55 -2.57 3.92 6.43
CA ILE A 55 -1.57 3.50 7.42
C ILE A 55 -1.22 2.02 7.24
N GLY A 56 -2.23 1.15 7.09
CA GLY A 56 -2.02 -0.28 6.83
C GLY A 56 -1.23 -0.54 5.56
N SER A 57 -1.52 0.20 4.49
CA SER A 57 -0.80 0.10 3.21
C SER A 57 0.65 0.55 3.32
N CYS A 58 0.93 1.62 4.08
CA CYS A 58 2.29 2.10 4.36
C CYS A 58 3.13 1.11 5.15
N ILE A 59 2.51 0.25 5.98
CA ILE A 59 3.20 -0.81 6.71
C ILE A 59 3.40 -2.05 5.82
N LEU A 60 2.39 -2.46 5.06
CA LEU A 60 2.44 -3.66 4.21
C LEU A 60 3.37 -3.51 3.00
N SER A 61 3.40 -2.32 2.40
CA SER A 61 4.24 -2.01 1.24
C SER A 61 5.74 -2.34 1.46
N PRO A 62 6.43 -1.81 2.50
CA PRO A 62 7.83 -2.14 2.75
C PRO A 62 8.05 -3.62 3.10
N ILE A 63 7.05 -4.30 3.69
CA ILE A 63 7.12 -5.74 3.96
C ILE A 63 7.14 -6.53 2.64
N PHE A 64 6.24 -6.21 1.71
CA PHE A 64 6.21 -6.85 0.39
C PHE A 64 7.47 -6.56 -0.42
N LEU A 65 7.98 -5.33 -0.38
CA LEU A 65 9.24 -4.98 -1.03
C LEU A 65 10.42 -5.74 -0.42
N TYR A 66 10.47 -5.86 0.91
CA TYR A 66 11.51 -6.61 1.62
C TYR A 66 11.48 -8.10 1.25
N LEU A 67 10.30 -8.72 1.23
CA LEU A 67 10.13 -10.12 0.84
C LEU A 67 10.52 -10.36 -0.62
N SER A 68 10.11 -9.48 -1.53
CA SER A 68 10.52 -9.51 -2.95
C SER A 68 12.05 -9.44 -3.07
N ASN A 69 12.68 -8.46 -2.42
CA ASN A 69 14.14 -8.28 -2.46
C ASN A 69 14.91 -9.44 -1.83
N ARG A 70 14.39 -10.06 -0.76
CA ARG A 70 15.01 -11.24 -0.15
C ARG A 70 14.98 -12.42 -1.11
N LEU A 71 13.84 -12.67 -1.75
CA LEU A 71 13.70 -13.77 -2.72
C LEU A 71 14.62 -13.59 -3.94
N ASP A 72 14.77 -12.35 -4.42
CA ASP A 72 15.67 -12.02 -5.53
C ASP A 72 17.16 -12.13 -5.15
N LYS A 73 17.54 -11.78 -3.91
CA LYS A 73 18.93 -11.92 -3.44
C LYS A 73 19.42 -13.37 -3.36
N TYR A 74 18.52 -14.34 -3.15
CA TYR A 74 18.87 -15.77 -3.22
C TYR A 74 19.04 -16.30 -4.65
N LYS A 75 18.90 -15.45 -5.69
CA LYS A 75 19.11 -15.78 -7.10
C LYS A 75 20.58 -15.71 -7.56
N ARG A 76 21.50 -15.19 -6.73
CA ARG A 76 22.95 -15.16 -6.99
C ARG A 76 23.65 -15.63 -5.71
N PRO A 77 24.35 -16.79 -5.65
CA PRO A 77 25.37 -17.26 -6.61
C PRO A 77 25.38 -18.79 -6.83
N THR A 78 24.87 -19.31 -7.95
CA THR A 78 25.18 -20.71 -8.35
C THR A 78 25.22 -20.95 -9.85
N ASP A 79 24.74 -20.02 -10.69
CA ASP A 79 24.81 -20.16 -12.15
C ASP A 79 26.14 -19.65 -12.74
N GLY A 80 27.22 -19.77 -11.97
CA GLY A 80 28.55 -19.22 -12.30
C GLY A 80 29.70 -20.18 -12.03
N LEU A 81 29.47 -21.49 -12.13
CA LEU A 81 30.51 -22.53 -12.19
C LEU A 81 30.15 -23.56 -13.26
#